data_AF-A6KFN4-F1
#
_entry.id   AF-A6KFN4-F1
#
_cell.length_a   1.000
_cell.length_b   1.000
_cell.length_c   1.000
_cell.angle_alpha   90.00
_cell.angle_beta   90.00
_cell.angle_gamma   90.00
#
_symmetry.space_group_name_H-M   'P 1'
#
loop_
_entity.id
_entity.type
_entity.pdbx_description
1 polymer ?
#
loop_
_entity_poly.entity_id
_entity_poly.type
_entity_poly.pdbx_seq_one_letter_code
_entity_poly.pdbx_strand_id
1 'polypeptide(L)' 'MCQKHDQPLVQLCVKDLDILCTQCSLSVEHQGHYTCPIKKAGSYHRRILEGAIETLKCKVKGVKRRRRPSSGVQKSS' A
#
# COMPACT_ATOMS: atom_id res chain seq x y z
N MET A 1 -0.90 9.57 19.82
CA MET A 1 -0.83 8.74 21.05
C MET A 1 -2.02 7.79 21.06
N CYS A 2 -1.89 6.64 21.70
CA CYS A 2 -3.01 5.73 21.96
C CYS A 2 -3.94 6.35 23.01
N GLN A 3 -5.23 6.48 22.71
CA GLN A 3 -6.18 7.09 23.63
C GLN A 3 -6.45 6.23 24.88
N LYS A 4 -6.36 4.90 24.76
CA LYS A 4 -6.64 3.97 25.87
C LYS A 4 -5.52 3.88 26.90
N HIS A 5 -4.27 4.02 26.46
CA HIS A 5 -3.08 3.74 27.28
C HIS A 5 -2.13 4.94 27.42
N ASP A 6 -2.44 6.06 26.77
CA ASP A 6 -1.58 7.24 26.69
C ASP A 6 -0.12 6.95 26.28
N GLN A 7 0.04 5.96 25.38
CA GLN A 7 1.35 5.51 24.91
C GLN A 7 1.58 5.87 23.43
N PRO A 8 2.85 6.00 23.00
CA PRO A 8 3.19 6.10 21.60
C PRO A 8 2.68 4.91 20.79
N LEU A 9 2.15 5.20 19.60
CA LEU A 9 1.80 4.19 18.62
C LEU A 9 3.07 3.80 17.86
N VAL A 10 3.57 2.60 18.10
CA VAL A 10 4.91 2.15 17.66
C VAL A 10 4.89 0.84 16.89
N GLN A 11 3.77 0.12 16.91
CA GLN A 11 3.60 -1.17 16.24
C GLN A 11 2.53 -1.09 15.16
N LEU A 12 2.69 -1.88 14.09
CA LEU A 12 1.67 -2.13 13.09
C LEU A 12 1.19 -3.57 13.25
N CYS A 13 -0.12 -3.77 13.35
CA CYS A 13 -0.76 -5.07 13.15
C CYS A 13 -0.92 -5.30 11.64
N VAL A 14 -0.28 -6.35 11.11
CA VAL A 14 -0.31 -6.60 9.66
C VAL A 14 -1.66 -7.15 9.20
N LYS A 15 -2.37 -7.86 10.07
CA LYS A 15 -3.67 -8.46 9.75
C LYS A 15 -4.77 -7.39 9.68
N ASP A 16 -4.84 -6.53 10.69
CA ASP A 16 -5.89 -5.51 10.81
C ASP A 16 -5.50 -4.18 10.15
N LEU A 17 -4.22 -4.02 9.79
CA LEU A 17 -3.62 -2.79 9.25
C LEU A 17 -3.67 -1.59 10.20
N ASP A 18 -3.79 -1.85 11.50
CA ASP A 18 -3.87 -0.83 12.54
C ASP A 18 -2.53 -0.53 13.20
N ILE A 19 -2.38 0.71 13.64
CA ILE A 19 -1.21 1.16 14.41
C ILE A 19 -1.53 1.10 15.91
N LEU A 20 -0.71 0.35 16.64
CA LEU A 20 -0.91 0.00 18.03
C LEU A 20 0.21 0.58 18.91
N CYS A 21 -0.14 0.90 20.16
CA CYS A 21 0.85 0.96 21.23
C CYS A 21 1.20 -0.46 21.69
N THR A 22 2.25 -0.59 22.50
CA THR A 22 2.70 -1.89 23.04
C THR A 22 1.62 -2.62 23.84
N GLN A 23 0.79 -1.91 24.60
CA GLN A 23 -0.29 -2.56 25.36
C GLN A 23 -1.42 -3.07 24.44
N CYS A 24 -1.78 -2.30 23.40
CA CYS A 24 -2.77 -2.75 22.42
C CYS A 24 -2.30 -3.99 21.66
N SER A 25 -1.01 -4.09 21.30
CA SER A 25 -0.50 -5.26 20.57
C SER A 25 -0.53 -6.56 21.37
N LEU A 26 -0.64 -6.47 22.70
CA LEU A 26 -0.78 -7.60 23.61
C LEU A 26 -2.24 -7.88 23.99
N SER A 27 -3.19 -7.07 23.53
CA SER A 27 -4.60 -7.26 23.83
C SER A 27 -5.18 -8.48 23.13
N VAL A 28 -6.28 -9.01 23.69
CA VAL A 28 -7.02 -10.16 23.10
C VAL A 28 -7.46 -9.87 21.67
N GLU A 29 -7.77 -8.61 21.35
CA GLU A 29 -8.18 -8.16 20.00
C GLU A 29 -7.11 -8.44 18.94
N HIS A 30 -5.83 -8.37 19.31
CA HIS A 30 -4.69 -8.62 18.41
C HIS A 30 -3.91 -9.88 18.78
N GLN A 31 -4.47 -10.75 19.62
CA GLN A 31 -3.81 -11.96 20.06
C GLN A 31 -3.53 -12.89 18.87
N GLY A 32 -2.28 -13.29 18.71
CA GLY A 32 -1.83 -14.15 17.60
C GLY A 32 -1.71 -13.42 16.26
N HIS A 33 -2.03 -12.13 16.18
CA HIS A 33 -1.78 -11.35 14.97
C HIS A 33 -0.29 -10.99 14.89
N TYR A 34 0.26 -11.02 13.68
CA TYR A 34 1.63 -10.57 13.48
C TYR A 34 1.71 -9.05 13.62
N THR A 35 2.44 -8.60 14.64
CA THR A 35 2.74 -7.19 14.87
C THR A 35 4.23 -6.92 14.67
N CYS A 36 4.56 -5.75 14.15
CA CYS A 36 5.96 -5.35 13.99
C CYS A 36 6.15 -3.82 14.14
N PRO A 37 7.38 -3.34 14.41
CA PRO A 37 7.62 -1.90 14.53
C PRO A 37 7.28 -1.14 13.24
N ILE A 38 6.64 0.03 13.38
CA ILE A 38 6.18 0.86 12.23
C ILE A 38 7.32 1.17 11.26
N LYS A 39 8.53 1.45 11.75
CA LYS A 39 9.68 1.75 10.88
C LYS A 39 9.99 0.58 9.94
N LYS A 40 9.94 -0.65 10.46
CA LYS A 40 10.19 -1.87 9.68
C LYS A 40 9.05 -2.11 8.69
N ALA A 41 7.81 -2.02 9.16
CA ALA A 41 6.64 -2.18 8.31
C ALA A 41 6.60 -1.15 7.17
N GLY A 42 6.85 0.11 7.48
CA GLY A 42 6.86 1.21 6.52
C GLY A 42 7.88 1.02 5.41
N SER A 43 9.11 0.59 5.75
CA SER A 43 10.12 0.29 4.73
C SER A 43 9.71 -0.87 3.82
N TYR A 44 9.13 -1.92 4.38
CA TYR A 44 8.69 -3.10 3.62
C TYR A 44 7.53 -2.75 2.67
N HIS A 45 6.47 -2.14 3.20
CA HIS A 45 5.29 -1.79 2.40
C HIS A 45 5.59 -0.72 1.36
N ARG A 46 6.48 0.24 1.64
CA ARG A 46 6.91 1.23 0.64
C ARG A 46 7.49 0.55 -0.61
N ARG A 47 8.40 -0.41 -0.43
CA ARG A 47 9.02 -1.13 -1.55
C ARG A 47 8.00 -1.90 -2.39
N ILE A 48 7.02 -2.53 -1.73
CA ILE A 48 5.94 -3.25 -2.42
C ILE A 48 5.09 -2.28 -3.25
N LEU A 49 4.69 -1.16 -2.64
CA LEU A 49 3.86 -0.16 -3.30
C LEU A 49 4.58 0.50 -4.49
N GLU A 50 5.88 0.80 -4.37
CA GLU A 50 6.68 1.35 -5.47
C GLU A 50 6.68 0.42 -6.69
N GLY A 51 6.89 -0.89 -6.50
CA GLY A 51 6.85 -1.88 -7.58
C GLY A 51 5.46 -2.02 -8.22
N ALA A 52 4.40 -2.01 -7.39
CA ALA A 52 3.02 -2.05 -7.88
C ALA A 52 2.67 -0.80 -8.71
N ILE A 53 3.07 0.38 -8.23
CA ILE A 53 2.86 1.66 -8.93
C ILE A 53 3.56 1.65 -10.29
N GLU A 54 4.81 1.18 -10.37
CA GLU A 54 5.52 1.13 -11.66
C GLU A 54 4.85 0.19 -12.66
N THR A 55 4.40 -0.97 -12.18
CA THR A 55 3.64 -1.93 -12.99
C THR A 55 2.35 -1.30 -13.53
N LEU A 56 1.62 -0.58 -12.67
CA LEU A 56 0.39 0.11 -13.05
C LEU A 56 0.65 1.23 -14.06
N LYS A 57 1.71 2.03 -13.87
CA LYS A 57 2.12 3.07 -14.83
C LYS A 57 2.40 2.48 -16.21
N CYS A 58 3.10 1.34 -16.29
CA CYS A 58 3.36 0.63 -17.54
C CYS A 58 2.06 0.19 -18.23
N LYS A 59 1.13 -0.44 -17.48
CA LYS A 59 -0.18 -0.86 -18.00
C LYS A 59 -0.99 0.32 -18.53
N VAL A 60 -1.06 1.42 -17.78
CA VAL A 60 -1.77 2.64 -18.18
C VAL A 60 -1.18 3.25 -19.46
N LYS A 61 0.16 3.32 -19.58
CA LYS A 61 0.83 3.77 -20.82
C LYS A 61 0.47 2.86 -22.01
N GLY A 62 0.44 1.54 -21.80
CA GLY A 62 0.04 0.56 -22.82
C GLY A 62 -1.39 0.77 -23.31
N VAL A 63 -2.35 0.99 -22.40
CA VAL A 63 -3.75 1.30 -22.75
C VAL A 63 -3.85 2.61 -23.53
N LYS A 64 -3.12 3.67 -23.13
CA LYS A 64 -3.09 4.95 -23.86
C LYS A 64 -2.54 4.79 -25.28
N ARG A 65 -1.51 3.96 -25.48
CA ARG A 65 -0.95 3.67 -26.81
C ARG A 65 -1.94 2.93 -27.71
N ARG A 66 -2.67 1.95 -27.17
CA ARG A 66 -3.73 1.22 -27.90
C ARG A 66 -4.93 2.10 -28.26
N ARG A 67 -5.13 3.21 -27.55
CA ARG A 67 -6.21 4.16 -27.80
C ARG A 67 -5.86 5.30 -28.77
N ARG A 68 -4.61 5.41 -29.28
CA ARG A 68 -4.34 6.34 -30.39
C ARG A 68 -5.15 5.86 -31.59
N PRO A 69 -6.11 6.63 -32.12
CA PRO A 69 -6.70 6.31 -33.40
C PRO A 69 -5.55 6.34 -34.42
N SER A 70 -5.43 5.29 -35.20
CA SER A 70 -4.65 5.29 -36.43
C SER A 70 -5.29 6.32 -37.38
N SER A 71 -4.92 7.59 -37.23
CA SER A 71 -5.21 8.64 -38.20
C SER A 71 -4.35 8.38 -39.43
N GLY A 72 -4.81 7.44 -40.26
CA GLY A 72 -4.40 7.21 -41.63
C GLY A 72 -5.63 7.31 -42.50
N VAL A 73 -6.15 8.52 -42.67
CA VAL A 73 -7.07 8.83 -43.76
C VAL A 73 -6.23 8.78 -45.04
N GLN A 74 -6.45 7.78 -45.88
CA GLN A 74 -6.24 7.89 -47.31
C GLN A 74 -7.58 7.64 -47.98
N LYS A 75 -8.23 8.73 -48.41
CA LYS A 75 -9.27 8.70 -49.43
C LYS A 75 -8.67 9.27 -50.72
N SER A 76 -9.16 8.70 -51.82
CA SER A 76 -9.17 9.21 -53.21
C SER A 76 -7.84 9.32 -53.96
N SER A 77 -7.68 8.51 -55.01
CA SER A 77 -8.15 8.88 -56.36
C SER A 77 -8.54 7.63 -57.14
#